data_AF-A0A2D6RW15-F1
#
_entry.id   AF-A0A2D6RW15-F1
#
_cell.length_a   1.000
_cell.length_b   1.000
_cell.length_c   1.000
_cell.angle_alpha   90.00
_cell.angle_beta   90.00
_cell.angle_gamma   90.00
#
_symmetry.space_group_name_H-M   'P 1'
#
loop_
_entity.id
_entity.type
_entity.pdbx_description
1 polymer ?
#
loop_
_entity_poly.entity_id
_entity_poly.type
_entity_poly.pdbx_seq_one_letter_code
_entity_poly.pdbx_strand_id
1 'polypeptide(L)'
;MTTASLEEQLQPLFDDIDAKLQNIESGVFIQQQDAEKTINQLAVLVNECQNKPYASLMQLNIQGTTELCTRFAALYVNVLTDLKHTLSLNSLLVLTKQKRFMSHVFEVSGYGSNRAVLKLLLNKAHERKAKQLTDNPALVRALLLASVGDLDPADLVELTLESTETSALLAIGLLLDRLPLTVTGDAGRTFLLEEYNPYSALRPLDQYRALISNIWMLCSYSTSPRKHEIKKHLNHWFKRVHKAKGIQPKPAGSVRHTGNIDNKPVMVVIAETFKSVHAMYRWYAPMIKRLKRDYYMVVVSMKADVDDQSIGLFDDFIEVPEEEMNLQPVLNQCTPDIAWFMSVGMRSWGISLANLRWAPLQAMSFGHPASSFSSEMDVAFVTTRVFGGSGVVNENMLILESEIGNVAEAHKDLKLPPPAVLDDAVVSIAVPCNTMKINLGFMTTLKEIERLSAKPIRFTFFPNEYGVGHLSTEKRLRSFFPTAVVARRTGYEAYLNMLNQHHLALSPFPFGNATSTIDCMVLGLPVVSLIGAEPHSRSDYDILASLGLAEYCVADSVENYVHGVVRYINEPGLLEELRAMVASKQFMDLHQQHENEFSDEMCKALNWAYANQNEVRGPRGLVIEAQGRWK
;
A
#
# COMPACT_ATOMS: atom_id res chain seq x y z
N MET A 1 -14.17 -4.66 31.25
CA MET A 1 -14.18 -6.11 31.01
C MET A 1 -12.85 -6.67 31.47
N THR A 2 -12.83 -7.70 32.30
CA THR A 2 -11.59 -8.42 32.66
C THR A 2 -11.20 -9.33 31.49
N THR A 3 -9.91 -9.66 31.35
CA THR A 3 -9.43 -10.60 30.32
C THR A 3 -10.14 -11.95 30.40
N ALA A 4 -10.36 -12.48 31.61
CA ALA A 4 -11.10 -13.73 31.84
C ALA A 4 -12.53 -13.68 31.28
N SER A 5 -13.27 -12.58 31.48
CA SER A 5 -14.64 -12.43 30.96
C SER A 5 -14.71 -12.34 29.43
N LEU A 6 -13.61 -11.93 28.77
CA LEU A 6 -13.53 -11.86 27.31
C LEU A 6 -13.18 -13.23 26.71
N GLU A 7 -12.29 -13.98 27.36
CA GLU A 7 -11.94 -15.34 26.94
C GLU A 7 -13.15 -16.28 27.02
N GLU A 8 -13.94 -16.22 28.09
CA GLU A 8 -15.18 -17.01 28.23
C GLU A 8 -16.18 -16.75 27.08
N GLN A 9 -16.31 -15.49 26.64
CA GLN A 9 -17.21 -15.13 25.54
C GLN A 9 -16.71 -15.62 24.17
N LEU A 10 -15.41 -15.76 24.01
CA LEU A 10 -14.76 -16.14 22.76
C LEU A 10 -14.42 -17.63 22.70
N GLN A 11 -14.68 -18.39 23.77
CA GLN A 11 -14.40 -19.82 23.89
C GLN A 11 -14.84 -20.63 22.65
N PRO A 12 -16.05 -20.46 22.08
CA PRO A 12 -16.46 -21.23 20.91
C PRO A 12 -15.58 -21.01 19.67
N LEU A 13 -15.01 -19.80 19.52
CA LEU A 13 -14.09 -19.50 18.41
C LEU A 13 -12.70 -20.08 18.66
N PHE A 14 -12.27 -20.10 19.92
CA PHE A 14 -11.03 -20.78 20.31
C PHE A 14 -11.11 -22.29 20.07
N ASP A 15 -12.20 -22.92 20.53
CA ASP A 15 -12.41 -24.37 20.41
C ASP A 15 -12.42 -24.84 18.94
N ASP A 16 -12.97 -24.03 18.04
CA ASP A 16 -12.98 -24.37 16.61
C ASP A 16 -11.59 -24.32 15.97
N ILE A 17 -10.79 -23.28 16.24
CA ILE A 17 -9.40 -23.22 15.75
C ILE A 17 -8.57 -24.33 16.42
N ASP A 18 -8.80 -24.58 17.71
CA ASP A 18 -8.13 -25.62 18.48
C ASP A 18 -8.32 -27.00 17.86
N ALA A 19 -9.57 -27.37 17.55
CA ALA A 19 -9.91 -28.64 16.92
C ALA A 19 -9.26 -28.78 15.53
N LYS A 20 -9.25 -27.71 14.73
CA LYS A 20 -8.61 -27.71 13.41
C LYS A 20 -7.09 -27.87 13.50
N LEU A 21 -6.43 -27.16 14.42
CA LEU A 21 -5.01 -27.33 14.68
C LEU A 21 -4.70 -28.75 15.18
N GLN A 22 -5.49 -29.28 16.12
CA GLN A 22 -5.29 -30.61 16.68
C GLN A 22 -5.35 -31.70 15.61
N ASN A 23 -6.23 -31.54 14.62
CA ASN A 23 -6.30 -32.45 13.47
C ASN A 23 -5.02 -32.41 12.61
N ILE A 24 -4.47 -31.21 12.37
CA ILE A 24 -3.20 -31.05 11.63
C ILE A 24 -2.03 -31.62 12.45
N GLU A 25 -1.95 -31.29 13.73
CA GLU A 25 -0.92 -31.77 14.66
C GLU A 25 -0.94 -33.29 14.80
N SER A 26 -2.12 -33.91 14.89
CA SER A 26 -2.25 -35.38 14.90
C SER A 26 -1.74 -35.99 13.61
N GLY A 27 -2.03 -35.36 12.47
CA GLY A 27 -1.47 -35.75 11.17
C GLY A 27 0.06 -35.71 11.17
N VAL A 28 0.65 -34.61 11.65
CA VAL A 28 2.11 -34.40 11.68
C VAL A 28 2.81 -35.31 12.67
N PHE A 29 2.43 -35.25 13.95
CA PHE A 29 3.20 -35.83 15.05
C PHE A 29 2.83 -37.29 15.36
N ILE A 30 1.64 -37.75 14.98
CA ILE A 30 1.18 -39.13 15.23
C ILE A 30 1.21 -39.94 13.92
N GLN A 31 0.63 -39.40 12.85
CA GLN A 31 0.45 -40.14 11.58
C GLN A 31 1.62 -39.97 10.61
N GLN A 32 2.63 -39.16 10.95
CA GLN A 32 3.80 -38.85 10.12
C GLN A 32 3.42 -38.41 8.71
N GLN A 33 2.40 -37.55 8.60
CA GLN A 33 1.94 -37.05 7.32
C GLN A 33 3.02 -36.24 6.59
N ASP A 34 2.96 -36.25 5.26
CA ASP A 34 3.88 -35.50 4.41
C ASP A 34 3.77 -33.97 4.60
N ALA A 35 4.87 -33.28 4.33
CA ALA A 35 4.99 -31.83 4.44
C ALA A 35 4.08 -31.07 3.46
N GLU A 36 3.90 -31.56 2.23
CA GLU A 36 3.03 -30.90 1.23
C GLU A 36 1.56 -30.92 1.67
N LYS A 37 1.07 -32.05 2.20
CA LYS A 37 -0.25 -32.14 2.83
C LYS A 37 -0.40 -31.18 4.00
N THR A 38 0.61 -31.11 4.88
CA THR A 38 0.62 -30.20 6.03
C THR A 38 0.56 -28.72 5.59
N ILE A 39 1.36 -28.33 4.60
CA ILE A 39 1.39 -26.97 4.03
C ILE A 39 0.02 -26.58 3.48
N ASN A 40 -0.65 -27.49 2.77
CA ASN A 40 -1.97 -27.24 2.21
C ASN A 40 -3.05 -27.11 3.29
N GLN A 41 -3.02 -27.94 4.34
CA GLN A 41 -3.94 -27.81 5.48
C GLN A 41 -3.71 -26.50 6.25
N LEU A 42 -2.45 -26.13 6.48
CA LEU A 42 -2.09 -24.84 7.05
C LEU A 42 -2.59 -23.69 6.19
N ALA A 43 -2.51 -23.79 4.86
CA ALA A 43 -2.99 -22.73 3.96
C ALA A 43 -4.47 -22.41 4.12
N VAL A 44 -5.30 -23.45 4.24
CA VAL A 44 -6.73 -23.30 4.49
C VAL A 44 -6.96 -22.60 5.82
N LEU A 45 -6.33 -23.10 6.89
CA LEU A 45 -6.53 -22.57 8.23
C LEU A 45 -5.98 -21.14 8.40
N VAL A 46 -4.83 -20.82 7.80
CA VAL A 46 -4.28 -19.46 7.80
C VAL A 46 -5.24 -18.50 7.11
N ASN A 47 -5.82 -18.90 5.97
CA ASN A 47 -6.81 -18.06 5.27
C ASN A 47 -8.04 -17.81 6.15
N GLU A 48 -8.53 -18.80 6.89
CA GLU A 48 -9.61 -18.61 7.86
C GLU A 48 -9.21 -17.64 8.98
N CYS A 49 -8.04 -17.85 9.60
CA CYS A 49 -7.52 -17.01 10.69
C CYS A 49 -7.25 -15.55 10.31
N GLN A 50 -7.07 -15.26 9.02
CA GLN A 50 -6.90 -13.90 8.50
C GLN A 50 -8.21 -13.16 8.25
N ASN A 51 -9.35 -13.85 8.34
CA ASN A 51 -10.68 -13.29 8.11
C ASN A 51 -11.52 -13.27 9.40
N LYS A 52 -12.60 -12.46 9.41
CA LYS A 52 -13.56 -12.47 10.51
C LYS A 52 -14.32 -13.81 10.54
N PRO A 53 -14.63 -14.37 11.73
CA PRO A 53 -14.43 -13.77 13.05
C PRO A 53 -13.04 -13.99 13.67
N TYR A 54 -12.25 -14.96 13.20
CA TYR A 54 -10.99 -15.38 13.83
C TYR A 54 -9.93 -14.28 13.87
N ALA A 55 -9.84 -13.43 12.86
CA ALA A 55 -8.91 -12.30 12.89
C ALA A 55 -9.25 -11.30 14.03
N SER A 56 -10.53 -11.18 14.44
CA SER A 56 -10.91 -10.38 15.61
C SER A 56 -10.44 -10.99 16.93
N LEU A 57 -10.33 -12.32 16.98
CA LEU A 57 -9.82 -13.08 18.12
C LEU A 57 -8.30 -12.98 18.19
N MET A 58 -7.63 -13.27 17.07
CA MET A 58 -6.17 -13.37 16.94
C MET A 58 -5.44 -12.03 17.06
N GLN A 59 -6.15 -10.90 17.13
CA GLN A 59 -5.59 -9.57 17.42
C GLN A 59 -5.55 -9.24 18.93
N LEU A 60 -6.10 -10.10 19.79
CA LEU A 60 -6.16 -9.86 21.23
C LEU A 60 -4.88 -10.34 21.89
N ASN A 61 -4.29 -9.51 22.74
CA ASN A 61 -3.11 -9.89 23.53
C ASN A 61 -3.54 -10.68 24.78
N ILE A 62 -3.94 -11.93 24.58
CA ILE A 62 -4.44 -12.84 25.61
C ILE A 62 -3.74 -14.20 25.51
N GLN A 63 -3.86 -15.04 26.55
CA GLN A 63 -3.12 -16.29 26.64
C GLN A 63 -3.49 -17.24 25.50
N GLY A 64 -4.80 -17.41 25.22
CA GLY A 64 -5.26 -18.29 24.14
C GLY A 64 -4.68 -17.93 22.76
N THR A 65 -4.51 -16.64 22.45
CA THR A 65 -3.89 -16.22 21.18
C THR A 65 -2.41 -16.60 21.11
N THR A 66 -1.69 -16.49 22.22
CA THR A 66 -0.28 -16.93 22.33
C THR A 66 -0.17 -18.44 22.14
N GLU A 67 -1.08 -19.22 22.73
CA GLU A 67 -1.12 -20.68 22.60
C GLU A 67 -1.37 -21.12 21.15
N LEU A 68 -2.38 -20.56 20.48
CA LEU A 68 -2.65 -20.82 19.06
C LEU A 68 -1.43 -20.46 18.19
N CYS A 69 -0.84 -19.28 18.37
CA CYS A 69 0.35 -18.87 17.63
C CYS A 69 1.54 -19.83 17.86
N THR A 70 1.69 -20.36 19.07
CA THR A 70 2.74 -21.33 19.42
C THR A 70 2.58 -22.65 18.68
N ARG A 71 1.34 -23.12 18.53
CA ARG A 71 1.00 -24.32 17.77
C ARG A 71 1.24 -24.15 16.27
N PHE A 72 0.81 -23.01 15.70
CA PHE A 72 1.17 -22.66 14.32
C PHE A 72 2.70 -22.64 14.12
N ALA A 73 3.43 -21.98 15.01
CA ALA A 73 4.89 -21.90 14.94
C ALA A 73 5.52 -23.30 15.01
N ALA A 74 5.06 -24.19 15.89
CA ALA A 74 5.55 -25.57 16.00
C ALA A 74 5.33 -26.37 14.69
N LEU A 75 4.17 -26.22 14.04
CA LEU A 75 3.89 -26.83 12.74
C LEU A 75 4.80 -26.27 11.64
N TYR A 76 5.04 -24.95 11.62
CA TYR A 76 6.00 -24.35 10.69
C TYR A 76 7.42 -24.83 10.94
N VAL A 77 7.85 -24.97 12.20
CA VAL A 77 9.15 -25.55 12.54
C VAL A 77 9.27 -26.96 11.98
N ASN A 78 8.25 -27.81 12.14
CA ASN A 78 8.26 -29.16 11.59
C ASN A 78 8.45 -29.14 10.05
N VAL A 79 7.63 -28.36 9.33
CA VAL A 79 7.71 -28.25 7.87
C VAL A 79 9.07 -27.70 7.40
N LEU A 80 9.59 -26.67 8.08
CA LEU A 80 10.82 -25.99 7.71
C LEU A 80 12.08 -26.73 8.17
N THR A 81 12.00 -27.70 9.07
CA THR A 81 13.18 -28.48 9.51
C THR A 81 13.23 -29.89 8.93
N ASP A 82 12.19 -30.32 8.19
CA ASP A 82 12.29 -31.52 7.35
C ASP A 82 13.17 -31.25 6.12
N LEU A 83 14.47 -31.46 6.27
CA LEU A 83 15.46 -31.31 5.21
C LEU A 83 15.64 -32.58 4.36
N LYS A 84 14.93 -33.67 4.67
CA LYS A 84 15.00 -34.92 3.88
C LYS A 84 14.29 -34.77 2.54
N HIS A 85 13.27 -33.91 2.49
CA HIS A 85 12.47 -33.67 1.30
C HIS A 85 12.73 -32.26 0.73
N THR A 86 12.73 -32.15 -0.58
CA THR A 86 12.73 -30.85 -1.27
C THR A 86 11.31 -30.31 -1.35
N LEU A 87 11.14 -29.00 -1.18
CA LEU A 87 9.82 -28.38 -1.34
C LEU A 87 9.46 -28.34 -2.82
N SER A 88 8.24 -28.76 -3.14
CA SER A 88 7.66 -28.51 -4.48
C SER A 88 7.52 -27.01 -4.72
N LEU A 89 7.48 -26.60 -5.99
CA LEU A 89 7.25 -25.20 -6.34
C LEU A 89 5.88 -24.70 -5.84
N ASN A 90 4.88 -25.59 -5.78
CA ASN A 90 3.57 -25.29 -5.21
C ASN A 90 3.68 -25.03 -3.71
N SER A 91 4.35 -25.90 -2.96
CA SER A 91 4.64 -25.70 -1.53
C SER A 91 5.37 -24.39 -1.27
N LEU A 92 6.36 -24.05 -2.10
CA LEU A 92 7.09 -22.79 -2.01
C LEU A 92 6.18 -21.58 -2.25
N LEU A 93 5.31 -21.64 -3.27
CA LEU A 93 4.32 -20.60 -3.55
C LEU A 93 3.36 -20.39 -2.38
N VAL A 94 2.82 -21.49 -1.81
CA VAL A 94 1.89 -21.45 -0.68
C VAL A 94 2.56 -20.83 0.55
N LEU A 95 3.77 -21.27 0.90
CA LEU A 95 4.53 -20.70 2.01
C LEU A 95 4.91 -19.23 1.78
N THR A 96 5.23 -18.84 0.55
CA THR A 96 5.50 -17.44 0.19
C THR A 96 4.26 -16.56 0.42
N LYS A 97 3.07 -17.04 0.05
CA LYS A 97 1.79 -16.34 0.32
C LYS A 97 1.53 -16.18 1.83
N GLN A 98 1.93 -17.17 2.63
CA GLN A 98 1.76 -17.17 4.08
C GLN A 98 2.87 -16.44 4.84
N LYS A 99 3.95 -16.00 4.17
CA LYS A 99 5.18 -15.52 4.85
C LYS A 99 4.94 -14.47 5.93
N ARG A 100 4.05 -13.50 5.67
CA ARG A 100 3.68 -12.49 6.66
C ARG A 100 3.02 -13.09 7.89
N PHE A 101 2.04 -13.99 7.69
CA PHE A 101 1.38 -14.68 8.79
C PHE A 101 2.38 -15.52 9.59
N MET A 102 3.24 -16.28 8.90
CA MET A 102 4.30 -17.08 9.50
C MET A 102 5.22 -16.22 10.38
N SER A 103 5.70 -15.09 9.87
CA SER A 103 6.53 -14.14 10.65
C SER A 103 5.80 -13.63 11.91
N HIS A 104 4.54 -13.21 11.77
CA HIS A 104 3.77 -12.69 12.89
C HIS A 104 3.50 -13.75 13.97
N VAL A 105 3.17 -15.00 13.59
CA VAL A 105 2.93 -16.06 14.59
C VAL A 105 4.19 -16.40 15.37
N PHE A 106 5.38 -16.43 14.74
CA PHE A 106 6.62 -16.64 15.48
C PHE A 106 6.87 -15.54 16.52
N GLU A 107 6.61 -14.28 16.19
CA GLU A 107 6.80 -13.16 17.11
C GLU A 107 5.82 -13.13 18.29
N VAL A 108 4.57 -13.56 18.06
CA VAL A 108 3.51 -13.57 19.08
C VAL A 108 3.51 -14.87 19.90
N SER A 109 4.03 -15.96 19.34
CA SER A 109 4.13 -17.26 20.02
C SER A 109 5.09 -17.28 21.21
N GLY A 110 5.06 -18.38 21.96
CA GLY A 110 6.04 -18.71 22.99
C GLY A 110 7.48 -18.87 22.49
N TYR A 111 7.74 -18.95 21.18
CA TYR A 111 9.10 -18.84 20.63
C TYR A 111 9.65 -17.41 20.74
N GLY A 112 8.77 -16.40 20.78
CA GLY A 112 9.08 -14.97 20.83
C GLY A 112 9.70 -14.39 19.55
N SER A 113 10.33 -15.20 18.71
CA SER A 113 10.87 -14.87 17.38
C SER A 113 11.18 -16.15 16.58
N ASN A 114 11.43 -16.01 15.28
CA ASN A 114 11.90 -17.10 14.40
C ASN A 114 13.43 -17.37 14.53
N ARG A 115 14.17 -16.57 15.32
CA ARG A 115 15.64 -16.49 15.28
C ARG A 115 16.34 -17.83 15.54
N ALA A 116 15.85 -18.62 16.48
CA ALA A 116 16.47 -19.91 16.81
C ALA A 116 16.38 -20.90 15.64
N VAL A 117 15.22 -20.96 14.99
CA VAL A 117 14.95 -21.84 13.85
C VAL A 117 15.71 -21.36 12.63
N LEU A 118 15.70 -20.04 12.37
CA LEU A 118 16.44 -19.45 11.27
C LEU A 118 17.95 -19.71 11.40
N LYS A 119 18.53 -19.51 12.59
CA LYS A 119 19.95 -19.80 12.84
C LYS A 119 20.30 -21.27 12.59
N LEU A 120 19.43 -22.20 12.98
CA LEU A 120 19.61 -23.62 12.71
C LEU A 120 19.65 -23.90 11.20
N LEU A 121 18.74 -23.29 10.44
CA LEU A 121 18.67 -23.46 8.99
C LEU A 121 19.86 -22.83 8.26
N LEU A 122 20.27 -21.61 8.65
CA LEU A 122 21.43 -20.94 8.06
C LEU A 122 22.73 -21.69 8.36
N ASN A 123 22.95 -22.12 9.60
CA ASN A 123 24.11 -22.96 9.93
C ASN A 123 24.16 -24.22 9.06
N LYS A 124 23.00 -24.88 8.87
CA LYS A 124 22.92 -26.08 8.03
C LYS A 124 23.12 -25.76 6.55
N ALA A 125 22.66 -24.60 6.10
CA ALA A 125 22.86 -24.11 4.74
C ALA A 125 24.34 -23.88 4.45
N HIS A 126 25.08 -23.28 5.38
CA HIS A 126 26.51 -22.92 5.23
C HIS A 126 27.44 -24.14 5.28
N GLU A 127 27.05 -25.24 5.92
CA GLU A 127 27.78 -26.52 5.85
C GLU A 127 27.81 -27.11 4.43
N ARG A 128 26.80 -26.78 3.60
CA ARG A 128 26.58 -27.43 2.31
C ARG A 128 27.14 -26.59 1.18
N LYS A 129 28.14 -27.13 0.47
CA LYS A 129 28.61 -26.59 -0.81
C LYS A 129 27.64 -27.02 -1.92
N ALA A 130 26.60 -26.23 -2.15
CA ALA A 130 25.68 -26.42 -3.27
C ALA A 130 26.14 -25.59 -4.47
N LYS A 131 25.97 -26.11 -5.70
CA LYS A 131 26.21 -25.34 -6.93
C LYS A 131 25.02 -24.47 -7.31
N GLN A 132 23.84 -24.89 -6.87
CA GLN A 132 22.57 -24.25 -7.16
C GLN A 132 21.81 -23.95 -5.86
N LEU A 133 21.00 -22.90 -5.88
CA LEU A 133 20.18 -22.50 -4.72
C LEU A 133 19.21 -23.64 -4.33
N THR A 134 18.59 -24.27 -5.34
CA THR A 134 17.64 -25.38 -5.13
C THR A 134 18.30 -26.65 -4.61
N ASP A 135 19.61 -26.80 -4.81
CA ASP A 135 20.39 -27.90 -4.25
C ASP A 135 20.71 -27.68 -2.76
N ASN A 136 20.34 -26.54 -2.18
CA ASN A 136 20.47 -26.24 -0.76
C ASN A 136 19.09 -26.09 -0.08
N PRO A 137 18.43 -27.21 0.30
CA PRO A 137 17.10 -27.18 0.91
C PRO A 137 17.03 -26.38 2.21
N ALA A 138 18.15 -26.28 2.95
CA ALA A 138 18.25 -25.51 4.18
C ALA A 138 18.25 -24.01 3.88
N LEU A 139 18.99 -23.56 2.86
CA LEU A 139 19.00 -22.14 2.44
C LEU A 139 17.63 -21.69 1.93
N VAL A 140 16.97 -22.50 1.09
CA VAL A 140 15.61 -22.20 0.59
C VAL A 140 14.64 -21.99 1.76
N ARG A 141 14.69 -22.85 2.79
CA ARG A 141 13.83 -22.76 3.97
C ARG A 141 14.22 -21.61 4.90
N ALA A 142 15.52 -21.31 5.01
CA ALA A 142 15.99 -20.12 5.73
C ALA A 142 15.44 -18.85 5.10
N LEU A 143 15.56 -18.70 3.78
CA LEU A 143 15.05 -17.54 3.03
C LEU A 143 13.51 -17.43 3.08
N LEU A 144 12.79 -18.56 3.14
CA LEU A 144 11.35 -18.57 3.39
C LEU A 144 10.98 -18.00 4.76
N LEU A 145 11.75 -18.34 5.79
CA LEU A 145 11.49 -17.94 7.17
C LEU A 145 12.00 -16.54 7.52
N ALA A 146 13.11 -16.13 6.92
CA ALA A 146 13.82 -14.89 7.24
C ALA A 146 13.01 -13.65 6.84
N SER A 147 13.11 -12.60 7.64
CA SER A 147 12.90 -11.23 7.18
C SER A 147 14.15 -10.77 6.43
N VAL A 148 14.03 -9.76 5.57
CA VAL A 148 15.19 -9.27 4.80
C VAL A 148 16.32 -8.77 5.70
N GLY A 149 16.00 -8.24 6.88
CA GLY A 149 16.99 -7.79 7.87
C GLY A 149 17.61 -8.90 8.72
N ASP A 150 17.17 -10.15 8.57
CA ASP A 150 17.72 -11.30 9.31
C ASP A 150 18.87 -12.00 8.54
N LEU A 151 19.14 -11.56 7.30
CA LEU A 151 20.09 -12.19 6.39
C LEU A 151 21.39 -11.39 6.31
N ASP A 152 22.51 -12.11 6.29
CA ASP A 152 23.81 -11.49 6.01
C ASP A 152 23.94 -11.21 4.50
N PRO A 153 24.80 -10.25 4.09
CA PRO A 153 25.01 -9.97 2.67
C PRO A 153 25.39 -11.20 1.84
N ALA A 154 26.13 -12.16 2.42
CA ALA A 154 26.50 -13.40 1.75
C ALA A 154 25.27 -14.26 1.40
N ASP A 155 24.28 -14.36 2.29
CA ASP A 155 23.05 -15.12 2.05
C ASP A 155 22.21 -14.48 0.92
N LEU A 156 22.18 -13.14 0.87
CA LEU A 156 21.53 -12.41 -0.23
C LEU A 156 22.27 -12.60 -1.55
N VAL A 157 23.61 -12.61 -1.55
CA VAL A 157 24.39 -12.88 -2.75
C VAL A 157 24.11 -14.29 -3.28
N GLU A 158 24.06 -15.31 -2.43
CA GLU A 158 23.71 -16.68 -2.84
C GLU A 158 22.35 -16.76 -3.53
N LEU A 159 21.35 -16.00 -3.06
CA LEU A 159 20.05 -15.89 -3.73
C LEU A 159 20.19 -15.32 -5.16
N THR A 160 21.13 -14.39 -5.38
CA THR A 160 21.31 -13.71 -6.68
C THR A 160 22.06 -14.52 -7.73
N LEU A 161 22.69 -15.63 -7.35
CA LEU A 161 23.46 -16.47 -8.29
C LEU A 161 22.60 -17.14 -9.35
N GLU A 162 21.27 -17.13 -9.19
CA GLU A 162 20.32 -17.73 -10.11
C GLU A 162 19.16 -16.81 -10.47
N SER A 163 18.47 -17.16 -11.55
CA SER A 163 17.18 -16.57 -11.94
C SER A 163 16.20 -17.69 -12.30
N THR A 164 15.74 -18.40 -11.27
CA THR A 164 14.75 -19.49 -11.33
C THR A 164 13.41 -19.08 -10.70
N GLU A 165 12.33 -19.84 -10.96
CA GLU A 165 11.04 -19.61 -10.28
C GLU A 165 11.17 -19.64 -8.75
N THR A 166 12.02 -20.53 -8.22
CA THR A 166 12.31 -20.62 -6.79
C THR A 166 12.94 -19.33 -6.27
N SER A 167 14.02 -18.86 -6.90
CA SER A 167 14.71 -17.64 -6.49
C SER A 167 13.80 -16.40 -6.57
N ALA A 168 12.91 -16.33 -7.57
CA ALA A 168 11.93 -15.26 -7.70
C ALA A 168 10.87 -15.28 -6.59
N LEU A 169 10.36 -16.46 -6.21
CA LEU A 169 9.43 -16.58 -5.08
C LEU A 169 10.07 -16.21 -3.75
N LEU A 170 11.34 -16.58 -3.54
CA LEU A 170 12.10 -16.22 -2.35
C LEU A 170 12.34 -14.70 -2.27
N ALA A 171 12.77 -14.08 -3.38
CA ALA A 171 12.94 -12.62 -3.47
C ALA A 171 11.63 -11.86 -3.21
N ILE A 172 10.53 -12.31 -3.85
CA ILE A 172 9.18 -11.79 -3.57
C ILE A 172 8.89 -11.90 -2.07
N GLY A 173 9.12 -13.07 -1.47
CA GLY A 173 8.92 -13.30 -0.05
C GLY A 173 9.63 -12.24 0.80
N LEU A 174 10.92 -12.00 0.58
CA LEU A 174 11.68 -11.00 1.32
C LEU A 174 11.12 -9.57 1.13
N LEU A 175 10.65 -9.24 -0.07
CA LEU A 175 10.02 -7.94 -0.39
C LEU A 175 8.60 -7.77 0.18
N LEU A 176 7.94 -8.86 0.63
CA LEU A 176 6.64 -8.79 1.30
C LEU A 176 6.73 -8.30 2.75
N ASP A 177 7.92 -8.19 3.34
CA ASP A 177 8.09 -7.56 4.64
C ASP A 177 7.63 -6.10 4.56
N ARG A 178 6.75 -5.72 5.48
CA ARG A 178 6.14 -4.38 5.52
C ARG A 178 6.83 -3.44 6.49
N LEU A 179 7.68 -3.96 7.38
CA LEU A 179 8.22 -3.17 8.50
C LEU A 179 9.69 -3.53 8.78
N PRO A 180 10.62 -3.32 7.80
CA PRO A 180 12.04 -3.60 7.97
C PRO A 180 12.73 -2.51 8.80
N LEU A 181 12.58 -2.54 10.13
CA LEU A 181 13.09 -1.50 11.06
C LEU A 181 14.55 -1.69 11.48
N THR A 182 15.40 -2.25 10.61
CA THR A 182 16.83 -2.43 10.88
C THR A 182 17.67 -1.91 9.72
N VAL A 183 18.92 -1.51 9.99
CA VAL A 183 19.84 -1.02 8.96
C VAL A 183 20.05 -2.09 7.89
N THR A 184 20.27 -3.34 8.31
CA THR A 184 20.37 -4.49 7.40
C THR A 184 19.09 -4.71 6.62
N GLY A 185 17.92 -4.51 7.24
CA GLY A 185 16.63 -4.66 6.56
C GLY A 185 16.41 -3.62 5.46
N ASP A 186 16.73 -2.36 5.73
CA ASP A 186 16.63 -1.29 4.74
C ASP A 186 17.63 -1.48 3.59
N ALA A 187 18.88 -1.82 3.91
CA ALA A 187 19.93 -2.11 2.93
C ALA A 187 19.59 -3.33 2.06
N GLY A 188 19.15 -4.43 2.68
CA GLY A 188 18.76 -5.65 1.97
C GLY A 188 17.53 -5.45 1.09
N ARG A 189 16.54 -4.67 1.54
CA ARG A 189 15.38 -4.30 0.70
C ARG A 189 15.84 -3.49 -0.50
N THR A 190 16.70 -2.49 -0.30
CA THR A 190 17.26 -1.66 -1.38
C THR A 190 18.00 -2.52 -2.39
N PHE A 191 18.89 -3.41 -1.94
CA PHE A 191 19.60 -4.34 -2.80
C PHE A 191 18.65 -5.20 -3.66
N LEU A 192 17.61 -5.78 -3.06
CA LEU A 192 16.64 -6.59 -3.80
C LEU A 192 15.82 -5.78 -4.82
N LEU A 193 15.53 -4.51 -4.53
CA LEU A 193 14.77 -3.65 -5.44
C LEU A 193 15.63 -3.17 -6.63
N GLU A 194 16.90 -2.88 -6.38
CA GLU A 194 17.79 -2.26 -7.37
C GLU A 194 18.57 -3.29 -8.19
N GLU A 195 19.10 -4.33 -7.54
CA GLU A 195 20.15 -5.17 -8.13
C GLU A 195 19.65 -6.57 -8.52
N TYR A 196 18.52 -7.04 -7.97
CA TYR A 196 18.04 -8.42 -8.20
C TYR A 196 16.60 -8.53 -8.70
N ASN A 197 16.45 -8.82 -9.99
CA ASN A 197 15.16 -8.81 -10.69
C ASN A 197 14.83 -10.12 -11.43
N PRO A 198 14.69 -11.27 -10.74
CA PRO A 198 14.52 -12.60 -11.36
C PRO A 198 13.11 -12.86 -11.92
N TYR A 199 12.22 -11.87 -11.95
CA TYR A 199 10.78 -12.07 -12.15
C TYR A 199 10.39 -12.57 -13.55
N SER A 200 11.29 -12.46 -14.54
CA SER A 200 11.12 -13.11 -15.85
C SER A 200 11.19 -14.65 -15.75
N ALA A 201 11.75 -15.21 -14.68
CA ALA A 201 11.75 -16.65 -14.47
C ALA A 201 10.35 -17.20 -14.13
N LEU A 202 9.48 -16.40 -13.51
CA LEU A 202 8.13 -16.82 -13.10
C LEU A 202 7.23 -17.08 -14.30
N ARG A 203 6.73 -18.31 -14.46
CA ARG A 203 5.78 -18.64 -15.53
C ARG A 203 4.59 -17.65 -15.55
N PRO A 204 4.02 -17.33 -16.72
CA PRO A 204 2.91 -16.39 -16.86
C PRO A 204 1.59 -17.04 -16.39
N LEU A 205 1.47 -17.29 -15.09
CA LEU A 205 0.35 -18.00 -14.45
C LEU A 205 -0.35 -17.12 -13.42
N ASP A 206 -1.68 -17.10 -13.46
CA ASP A 206 -2.53 -16.26 -12.60
C ASP A 206 -2.32 -16.48 -11.10
N GLN A 207 -1.79 -17.64 -10.70
CA GLN A 207 -1.48 -17.96 -9.31
C GLN A 207 -0.42 -17.04 -8.66
N TYR A 208 0.41 -16.38 -9.47
CA TYR A 208 1.43 -15.42 -9.01
C TYR A 208 0.93 -13.98 -8.95
N ARG A 209 -0.25 -13.65 -9.52
CA ARG A 209 -0.72 -12.27 -9.71
C ARG A 209 -0.72 -11.45 -8.41
N ALA A 210 -1.17 -12.04 -7.31
CA ALA A 210 -1.29 -11.35 -6.03
C ALA A 210 0.09 -11.04 -5.44
N LEU A 211 1.06 -11.94 -5.62
CA LEU A 211 2.43 -11.75 -5.16
C LEU A 211 3.14 -10.64 -5.95
N ILE A 212 3.04 -10.69 -7.28
CA ILE A 212 3.59 -9.67 -8.17
C ILE A 212 2.98 -8.30 -7.89
N SER A 213 1.65 -8.21 -7.78
CA SER A 213 0.96 -6.94 -7.52
C SER A 213 1.30 -6.35 -6.15
N ASN A 214 1.48 -7.21 -5.12
CA ASN A 214 1.92 -6.76 -3.81
C ASN A 214 3.29 -6.08 -3.86
N ILE A 215 4.29 -6.71 -4.48
CA ILE A 215 5.64 -6.11 -4.55
C ILE A 215 5.70 -4.93 -5.52
N TRP A 216 4.84 -4.89 -6.53
CA TRP A 216 4.66 -3.74 -7.41
C TRP A 216 4.24 -2.49 -6.62
N MET A 217 3.34 -2.65 -5.65
CA MET A 217 2.94 -1.54 -4.77
C MET A 217 3.98 -1.28 -3.67
N LEU A 218 4.44 -2.33 -2.99
CA LEU A 218 5.27 -2.26 -1.79
C LEU A 218 6.67 -1.67 -2.05
N CYS A 219 7.16 -1.67 -3.29
CA CYS A 219 8.42 -1.02 -3.61
C CYS A 219 8.39 0.49 -3.33
N SER A 220 7.21 1.13 -3.45
CA SER A 220 7.04 2.59 -3.27
C SER A 220 7.39 3.10 -1.87
N TYR A 221 7.37 2.22 -0.87
CA TYR A 221 7.66 2.57 0.52
C TYR A 221 9.15 2.47 0.89
N SER A 222 10.00 2.05 -0.05
CA SER A 222 11.46 2.11 0.13
C SER A 222 11.96 3.56 0.11
N THR A 223 13.12 3.77 0.72
CA THR A 223 13.89 5.01 0.74
C THR A 223 14.72 5.23 -0.53
N SER A 224 14.92 4.20 -1.35
CA SER A 224 15.73 4.29 -2.57
C SER A 224 15.07 5.17 -3.64
N PRO A 225 15.82 6.02 -4.35
CA PRO A 225 15.32 6.77 -5.51
C PRO A 225 15.10 5.88 -6.75
N ARG A 226 15.68 4.67 -6.80
CA ARG A 226 15.51 3.70 -7.90
C ARG A 226 14.47 2.63 -7.59
N LYS A 227 13.79 2.71 -6.45
CA LYS A 227 12.86 1.68 -5.95
C LYS A 227 11.76 1.24 -6.93
N HIS A 228 11.33 2.11 -7.84
CA HIS A 228 10.28 1.79 -8.81
C HIS A 228 10.81 1.12 -10.08
N GLU A 229 12.12 1.04 -10.31
CA GLU A 229 12.67 0.40 -11.52
C GLU A 229 12.28 -1.08 -11.63
N ILE A 230 12.13 -1.75 -10.49
CA ILE A 230 11.57 -3.10 -10.40
C ILE A 230 10.26 -3.27 -11.18
N LYS A 231 9.42 -2.22 -11.25
CA LYS A 231 8.13 -2.26 -11.93
C LYS A 231 8.28 -2.59 -13.41
N LYS A 232 9.39 -2.24 -14.07
CA LYS A 232 9.66 -2.64 -15.47
C LYS A 232 9.65 -4.16 -15.63
N HIS A 233 10.30 -4.86 -14.70
CA HIS A 233 10.39 -6.33 -14.70
C HIS A 233 9.04 -6.98 -14.36
N LEU A 234 8.31 -6.40 -13.41
CA LEU A 234 6.98 -6.87 -13.02
C LEU A 234 5.94 -6.64 -14.14
N ASN A 235 5.99 -5.47 -14.79
CA ASN A 235 5.17 -5.12 -15.96
C ASN A 235 5.44 -6.08 -17.12
N HIS A 236 6.70 -6.44 -17.36
CA HIS A 236 7.05 -7.45 -18.36
C HIS A 236 6.39 -8.80 -18.07
N TRP A 237 6.29 -9.21 -16.80
CA TRP A 237 5.57 -10.43 -16.44
C TRP A 237 4.09 -10.39 -16.87
N PHE A 238 3.38 -9.28 -16.62
CA PHE A 238 1.99 -9.10 -17.09
C PHE A 238 1.88 -9.20 -18.62
N LYS A 239 2.80 -8.57 -19.36
CA LYS A 239 2.82 -8.67 -20.84
C LYS A 239 2.95 -10.10 -21.34
N ARG A 240 3.72 -10.94 -20.63
CA ARG A 240 3.82 -12.37 -20.96
C ARG A 240 2.53 -13.14 -20.64
N VAL A 241 1.82 -12.76 -19.58
CA VAL A 241 0.48 -13.30 -19.28
C VAL A 241 -0.49 -12.97 -20.41
N HIS A 242 -0.50 -11.73 -20.91
CA HIS A 242 -1.33 -11.35 -22.06
C HIS A 242 -1.00 -12.17 -23.29
N LYS A 243 0.29 -12.35 -23.61
CA LYS A 243 0.73 -13.20 -24.73
C LYS A 243 0.30 -14.66 -24.55
N ALA A 244 0.46 -15.21 -23.35
CA ALA A 244 0.10 -16.61 -23.06
C ALA A 244 -1.41 -16.86 -23.15
N LYS A 245 -2.24 -15.88 -22.77
CA LYS A 245 -3.70 -15.93 -22.87
C LYS A 245 -4.27 -15.45 -24.21
N GLY A 246 -3.43 -14.96 -25.13
CA GLY A 246 -3.87 -14.41 -26.41
C GLY A 246 -4.68 -13.11 -26.29
N ILE A 247 -4.46 -12.33 -25.23
CA ILE A 247 -5.17 -11.06 -25.00
C ILE A 247 -4.63 -10.02 -25.97
N GLN A 248 -5.51 -9.43 -26.78
CA GLN A 248 -5.18 -8.45 -27.81
C GLN A 248 -6.23 -7.33 -27.85
N PRO A 249 -5.83 -6.07 -27.61
CA PRO A 249 -6.69 -4.92 -27.88
C PRO A 249 -7.00 -4.80 -29.37
N LYS A 250 -8.20 -4.30 -29.70
CA LYS A 250 -8.58 -3.98 -31.08
C LYS A 250 -8.16 -2.55 -31.43
N PRO A 251 -8.02 -2.20 -32.73
CA PRO A 251 -7.79 -0.82 -33.14
C PRO A 251 -8.90 0.13 -32.67
N ALA A 252 -8.56 1.39 -32.43
CA ALA A 252 -9.51 2.43 -32.04
C ALA A 252 -10.70 2.51 -33.02
N GLY A 253 -11.91 2.68 -32.48
CA GLY A 253 -13.16 2.74 -33.26
C GLY A 253 -13.67 1.40 -33.83
N SER A 254 -12.96 0.28 -33.61
CA SER A 254 -13.38 -1.03 -34.14
C SER A 254 -14.59 -1.63 -33.43
N VAL A 255 -14.86 -1.21 -32.19
CA VAL A 255 -16.04 -1.63 -31.42
C VAL A 255 -16.88 -0.39 -31.15
N ARG A 256 -18.04 -0.30 -31.81
CA ARG A 256 -19.01 0.77 -31.57
C ARG A 256 -19.66 0.59 -30.21
N HIS A 257 -19.76 1.67 -29.44
CA HIS A 257 -20.43 1.65 -28.15
C HIS A 257 -21.94 1.80 -28.34
N THR A 258 -22.72 0.81 -27.91
CA THR A 258 -24.18 0.92 -27.83
C THR A 258 -24.53 2.04 -26.85
N GLY A 259 -25.53 2.87 -27.20
CA GLY A 259 -25.99 4.00 -26.38
C GLY A 259 -25.31 5.33 -26.70
N ASN A 260 -24.14 5.34 -27.35
CA ASN A 260 -23.45 6.56 -27.77
C ASN A 260 -24.04 7.13 -29.08
N ILE A 261 -25.28 7.62 -29.00
CA ILE A 261 -26.05 8.12 -30.16
C ILE A 261 -25.54 9.48 -30.68
N ASP A 262 -24.96 10.29 -29.79
CA ASP A 262 -24.40 11.61 -30.13
C ASP A 262 -23.00 11.52 -30.75
N ASN A 263 -22.46 10.30 -30.87
CA ASN A 263 -21.13 10.02 -31.41
C ASN A 263 -20.02 10.85 -30.72
N LYS A 264 -20.14 11.01 -29.39
CA LYS A 264 -19.10 11.63 -28.56
C LYS A 264 -17.86 10.72 -28.53
N PRO A 265 -16.65 11.26 -28.34
CA PRO A 265 -15.49 10.43 -28.06
C PRO A 265 -15.72 9.59 -26.79
N VAL A 266 -15.27 8.34 -26.79
CA VAL A 266 -15.48 7.41 -25.68
C VAL A 266 -14.30 7.50 -24.70
N MET A 267 -14.57 7.91 -23.47
CA MET A 267 -13.60 7.87 -22.38
C MET A 267 -13.93 6.73 -21.43
N VAL A 268 -13.00 5.79 -21.31
CA VAL A 268 -13.07 4.75 -20.29
C VAL A 268 -12.27 5.18 -19.06
N VAL A 269 -12.89 5.12 -17.90
CA VAL A 269 -12.29 5.38 -16.59
C VAL A 269 -12.05 4.07 -15.86
N ILE A 270 -10.79 3.77 -15.59
CA ILE A 270 -10.35 2.56 -14.90
C ILE A 270 -10.33 2.84 -13.39
N ALA A 271 -11.23 2.15 -12.67
CA ALA A 271 -11.52 2.40 -11.27
C ALA A 271 -11.18 1.17 -10.40
N GLU A 272 -9.99 1.14 -9.79
CA GLU A 272 -9.56 0.01 -8.94
C GLU A 272 -10.32 -0.04 -7.60
N THR A 273 -10.66 1.12 -7.03
CA THR A 273 -11.51 1.29 -5.83
C THR A 273 -12.28 2.60 -5.94
N PHE A 274 -13.61 2.55 -6.05
CA PHE A 274 -14.42 3.74 -6.34
C PHE A 274 -15.85 3.63 -5.82
N LYS A 275 -16.00 3.25 -4.54
CA LYS A 275 -17.28 3.37 -3.83
C LYS A 275 -17.49 4.80 -3.37
N SER A 276 -18.74 5.24 -3.24
CA SER A 276 -19.15 6.57 -2.80
C SER A 276 -18.55 6.99 -1.45
N VAL A 277 -18.32 6.02 -0.56
CA VAL A 277 -17.71 6.22 0.76
C VAL A 277 -16.17 6.27 0.75
N HIS A 278 -15.54 5.89 -0.36
CA HIS A 278 -14.09 5.80 -0.49
C HIS A 278 -13.45 7.15 -0.85
N ALA A 279 -12.18 7.35 -0.47
CA ALA A 279 -11.46 8.59 -0.77
C ALA A 279 -11.38 8.88 -2.27
N MET A 280 -11.18 7.84 -3.09
CA MET A 280 -11.14 7.98 -4.56
C MET A 280 -12.41 8.62 -5.13
N TYR A 281 -13.60 8.26 -4.62
CA TYR A 281 -14.85 8.89 -5.06
C TYR A 281 -14.85 10.38 -4.78
N ARG A 282 -14.51 10.77 -3.55
CA ARG A 282 -14.46 12.18 -3.15
C ARG A 282 -13.54 13.03 -4.03
N TRP A 283 -12.41 12.46 -4.46
CA TRP A 283 -11.42 13.16 -5.27
C TRP A 283 -11.79 13.24 -6.75
N TYR A 284 -12.33 12.17 -7.34
CA TYR A 284 -12.51 12.11 -8.80
C TYR A 284 -13.95 12.33 -9.27
N ALA A 285 -14.95 12.24 -8.39
CA ALA A 285 -16.35 12.45 -8.78
C ALA A 285 -16.62 13.84 -9.39
N PRO A 286 -16.07 14.96 -8.87
CA PRO A 286 -16.23 16.28 -9.50
C PRO A 286 -15.69 16.33 -10.94
N MET A 287 -14.52 15.72 -11.18
CA MET A 287 -13.91 15.64 -12.51
C MET A 287 -14.76 14.83 -13.48
N ILE A 288 -15.26 13.67 -13.03
CA ILE A 288 -16.11 12.79 -13.85
C ILE A 288 -17.40 13.52 -14.26
N LYS A 289 -18.05 14.23 -13.32
CA LYS A 289 -19.26 15.03 -13.60
C LYS A 289 -19.00 16.06 -14.70
N ARG A 290 -17.83 16.71 -14.67
CA ARG A 290 -17.43 17.71 -15.67
C ARG A 290 -17.10 17.09 -17.04
N LEU A 291 -16.34 15.98 -17.06
CA LEU A 291 -15.93 15.28 -18.29
C LEU A 291 -17.12 14.69 -19.06
N LYS A 292 -18.19 14.28 -18.36
CA LYS A 292 -19.42 13.73 -18.98
C LYS A 292 -20.09 14.68 -19.97
N ARG A 293 -19.81 15.99 -19.89
CA ARG A 293 -20.28 16.97 -20.89
C ARG A 293 -19.67 16.72 -22.26
N ASP A 294 -18.37 16.39 -22.28
CA ASP A 294 -17.55 16.33 -23.49
C ASP A 294 -17.43 14.90 -24.05
N TYR A 295 -17.60 13.87 -23.21
CA TYR A 295 -17.36 12.47 -23.54
C TYR A 295 -18.57 11.56 -23.29
N TYR A 296 -18.60 10.42 -23.96
CA TYR A 296 -19.38 9.25 -23.52
C TYR A 296 -18.54 8.49 -22.49
N MET A 297 -18.98 8.48 -21.24
CA MET A 297 -18.19 8.06 -20.09
C MET A 297 -18.51 6.60 -19.72
N VAL A 298 -17.49 5.75 -19.69
CA VAL A 298 -17.63 4.33 -19.32
C VAL A 298 -16.74 4.04 -18.12
N VAL A 299 -17.27 3.40 -17.08
CA VAL A 299 -16.43 2.96 -15.95
C VAL A 299 -16.10 1.47 -16.08
N VAL A 300 -14.83 1.12 -15.86
CA VAL A 300 -14.37 -0.27 -15.74
C VAL A 300 -13.97 -0.52 -14.30
N SER A 301 -14.61 -1.51 -13.68
CA SER A 301 -14.31 -1.91 -12.30
C SER A 301 -14.78 -3.34 -12.04
N MET A 302 -14.26 -3.96 -10.97
CA MET A 302 -14.97 -5.06 -10.33
C MET A 302 -16.25 -4.56 -9.67
N LYS A 303 -17.32 -5.36 -9.71
CA LYS A 303 -18.58 -5.02 -9.03
C LYS A 303 -18.40 -4.81 -7.53
N ALA A 304 -17.48 -5.52 -6.90
CA ALA A 304 -17.17 -5.39 -5.48
C ALA A 304 -16.52 -4.04 -5.08
N ASP A 305 -16.02 -3.26 -6.05
CA ASP A 305 -15.23 -2.04 -5.83
C ASP A 305 -15.96 -0.75 -6.22
N VAL A 306 -17.20 -0.84 -6.69
CA VAL A 306 -18.12 0.28 -7.00
C VAL A 306 -19.49 0.05 -6.38
N ASP A 307 -20.26 1.12 -6.20
CA ASP A 307 -21.68 1.07 -5.82
C ASP A 307 -22.54 1.79 -6.87
N ASP A 308 -23.87 1.68 -6.74
CA ASP A 308 -24.79 2.21 -7.74
C ASP A 308 -24.72 3.73 -7.86
N GLN A 309 -24.40 4.45 -6.77
CA GLN A 309 -24.15 5.89 -6.80
C GLN A 309 -22.92 6.23 -7.65
N SER A 310 -21.86 5.43 -7.55
CA SER A 310 -20.63 5.62 -8.30
C SER A 310 -20.81 5.25 -9.77
N ILE A 311 -21.50 4.15 -10.06
CA ILE A 311 -21.86 3.75 -11.43
C ILE A 311 -22.75 4.81 -12.09
N GLY A 312 -23.71 5.39 -11.36
CA GLY A 312 -24.62 6.42 -11.87
C GLY A 312 -23.95 7.71 -12.35
N LEU A 313 -22.66 7.91 -12.05
CA LEU A 313 -21.88 9.02 -12.62
C LEU A 313 -21.57 8.81 -14.11
N PHE A 314 -21.59 7.58 -14.61
CA PHE A 314 -21.17 7.21 -15.96
C PHE A 314 -22.37 6.95 -16.89
N ASP A 315 -22.12 6.81 -18.19
CA ASP A 315 -23.12 6.42 -19.18
C ASP A 315 -23.22 4.90 -19.30
N ASP A 316 -22.12 4.18 -19.04
CA ASP A 316 -22.11 2.71 -19.02
C ASP A 316 -21.09 2.16 -18.01
N PHE A 317 -21.23 0.87 -17.68
CA PHE A 317 -20.37 0.11 -16.76
C PHE A 317 -19.93 -1.21 -17.40
N ILE A 318 -18.62 -1.41 -17.46
CA ILE A 318 -18.01 -2.67 -17.87
C ILE A 318 -17.43 -3.38 -16.65
N GLU A 319 -17.97 -4.53 -16.31
CA GLU A 319 -17.48 -5.34 -15.20
C GLU A 319 -16.20 -6.09 -15.57
N VAL A 320 -15.22 -6.03 -14.67
CA VAL A 320 -14.00 -6.85 -14.74
C VAL A 320 -14.34 -8.28 -14.28
N PRO A 321 -13.97 -9.33 -15.04
CA PRO A 321 -14.25 -10.71 -14.67
C PRO A 321 -13.48 -11.15 -13.41
N GLU A 322 -14.01 -12.16 -12.71
CA GLU A 322 -13.36 -12.78 -11.55
C GLU A 322 -11.97 -13.34 -11.91
N GLU A 323 -11.81 -13.87 -13.12
CA GLU A 323 -10.51 -14.22 -13.70
C GLU A 323 -9.75 -12.94 -14.10
N GLU A 324 -9.23 -12.21 -13.12
CA GLU A 324 -8.60 -10.89 -13.25
C GLU A 324 -7.56 -10.74 -14.35
N MET A 325 -6.86 -11.83 -14.70
CA MET A 325 -5.79 -11.81 -15.71
C MET A 325 -6.33 -12.07 -17.13
N ASN A 326 -7.61 -12.39 -17.29
CA ASN A 326 -8.27 -12.56 -18.58
C ASN A 326 -9.12 -11.33 -18.91
N LEU A 327 -8.46 -10.28 -19.43
CA LEU A 327 -9.10 -8.99 -19.72
C LEU A 327 -9.74 -8.91 -21.11
N GLN A 328 -9.64 -9.95 -21.95
CA GLN A 328 -10.24 -9.93 -23.30
C GLN A 328 -11.76 -9.64 -23.30
N PRO A 329 -12.57 -10.15 -22.36
CA PRO A 329 -13.99 -9.81 -22.28
C PRO A 329 -14.26 -8.32 -22.03
N VAL A 330 -13.37 -7.62 -21.31
CA VAL A 330 -13.46 -6.16 -21.10
C VAL A 330 -13.14 -5.44 -22.41
N LEU A 331 -12.01 -5.80 -23.06
CA LEU A 331 -11.57 -5.18 -24.32
C LEU A 331 -12.55 -5.39 -25.49
N ASN A 332 -13.36 -6.45 -25.43
CA ASN A 332 -14.34 -6.75 -26.47
C ASN A 332 -15.59 -5.86 -26.42
N GLN A 333 -15.84 -5.19 -25.29
CA GLN A 333 -17.04 -4.37 -25.08
C GLN A 333 -16.87 -2.95 -25.62
N CYS A 334 -15.65 -2.41 -25.65
CA CYS A 334 -15.39 -1.11 -26.26
C CYS A 334 -13.95 -0.91 -26.74
N THR A 335 -13.77 0.02 -27.67
CA THR A 335 -12.47 0.54 -28.10
C THR A 335 -12.43 2.04 -27.83
N PRO A 336 -11.97 2.46 -26.64
CA PRO A 336 -12.04 3.86 -26.22
C PRO A 336 -11.07 4.76 -26.99
N ASP A 337 -11.43 6.03 -27.07
CA ASP A 337 -10.57 7.12 -27.52
C ASP A 337 -9.54 7.49 -26.44
N ILE A 338 -9.97 7.44 -25.18
CA ILE A 338 -9.16 7.74 -24.00
C ILE A 338 -9.38 6.66 -22.94
N ALA A 339 -8.29 6.11 -22.41
CA ALA A 339 -8.30 5.26 -21.21
C ALA A 339 -7.64 6.02 -20.06
N TRP A 340 -8.42 6.42 -19.07
CA TRP A 340 -7.95 7.15 -17.91
C TRP A 340 -7.93 6.27 -16.66
N PHE A 341 -6.73 6.02 -16.14
CA PHE A 341 -6.48 5.26 -14.92
C PHE A 341 -6.43 6.20 -13.72
N MET A 342 -7.49 6.25 -12.91
CA MET A 342 -7.51 7.07 -11.69
C MET A 342 -6.43 6.63 -10.67
N SER A 343 -6.06 5.36 -10.74
CA SER A 343 -5.00 4.73 -9.95
C SER A 343 -4.45 3.55 -10.74
N VAL A 344 -3.16 3.25 -10.54
CA VAL A 344 -2.55 1.98 -10.95
C VAL A 344 -1.80 1.41 -9.75
N GLY A 345 -2.20 0.24 -9.28
CA GLY A 345 -1.47 -0.49 -8.23
C GLY A 345 -2.32 -1.09 -7.12
N MET A 346 -3.58 -0.67 -6.97
CA MET A 346 -4.46 -1.15 -5.90
C MET A 346 -5.11 -2.50 -6.21
N ARG A 347 -5.19 -2.88 -7.49
CA ARG A 347 -5.74 -4.17 -7.94
C ARG A 347 -4.86 -4.79 -9.03
N SER A 348 -4.75 -6.12 -9.03
CA SER A 348 -3.91 -6.84 -10.00
C SER A 348 -4.41 -6.61 -11.43
N TRP A 349 -5.73 -6.63 -11.64
CA TRP A 349 -6.33 -6.39 -12.96
C TRP A 349 -6.05 -4.97 -13.49
N GLY A 350 -5.97 -3.96 -12.62
CA GLY A 350 -5.64 -2.58 -13.01
C GLY A 350 -4.20 -2.45 -13.51
N ILE A 351 -3.24 -3.06 -12.79
CA ILE A 351 -1.84 -3.16 -13.23
C ILE A 351 -1.74 -3.94 -14.55
N SER A 352 -2.48 -5.06 -14.66
CA SER A 352 -2.53 -5.86 -15.88
C SER A 352 -3.04 -5.04 -17.08
N LEU A 353 -4.15 -4.31 -16.91
CA LEU A 353 -4.74 -3.49 -17.96
C LEU A 353 -3.84 -2.31 -18.36
N ALA A 354 -3.12 -1.71 -17.40
CA ALA A 354 -2.16 -0.64 -17.67
C ALA A 354 -0.99 -1.08 -18.57
N ASN A 355 -0.78 -2.39 -18.77
CA ASN A 355 0.23 -2.97 -19.65
C ASN A 355 -0.30 -3.34 -21.05
N LEU A 356 -1.54 -2.96 -21.36
CA LEU A 356 -2.17 -3.11 -22.67
C LEU A 356 -2.39 -1.72 -23.29
N ARG A 357 -2.18 -1.62 -24.61
CA ARG A 357 -2.52 -0.41 -25.37
C ARG A 357 -3.98 -0.47 -25.79
N TRP A 358 -4.89 -0.05 -24.92
CA TRP A 358 -6.33 -0.13 -25.17
C TRP A 358 -6.88 1.11 -25.87
N ALA A 359 -6.33 2.29 -25.59
CA ALA A 359 -6.73 3.54 -26.20
C ALA A 359 -5.56 4.26 -26.92
N PRO A 360 -5.86 5.11 -27.92
CA PRO A 360 -4.91 6.07 -28.47
C PRO A 360 -4.30 7.00 -27.41
N LEU A 361 -5.07 7.47 -26.43
CA LEU A 361 -4.53 8.18 -25.28
C LEU A 361 -4.72 7.35 -24.01
N GLN A 362 -3.63 6.98 -23.34
CA GLN A 362 -3.69 6.41 -21.99
C GLN A 362 -3.08 7.38 -21.00
N ALA A 363 -3.89 7.79 -20.03
CA ALA A 363 -3.50 8.74 -19.01
C ALA A 363 -3.71 8.14 -17.62
N MET A 364 -2.93 8.57 -16.64
CA MET A 364 -3.13 8.18 -15.25
C MET A 364 -3.15 9.36 -14.27
N SER A 365 -3.72 9.09 -13.10
CA SER A 365 -3.64 9.96 -11.93
C SER A 365 -3.04 9.20 -10.76
N PHE A 366 -2.66 9.93 -9.71
CA PHE A 366 -1.88 9.42 -8.59
C PHE A 366 -2.74 8.89 -7.44
N GLY A 367 -3.82 8.15 -7.72
CA GLY A 367 -4.60 7.48 -6.68
C GLY A 367 -3.73 6.54 -5.83
N HIS A 368 -2.92 5.69 -6.47
CA HIS A 368 -1.68 5.17 -5.89
C HIS A 368 -0.52 6.08 -6.34
N PRO A 369 0.10 6.87 -5.44
CA PRO A 369 0.97 7.98 -5.84
C PRO A 369 2.39 7.56 -6.24
N ALA A 370 2.51 6.73 -7.28
CA ALA A 370 3.78 6.31 -7.87
C ALA A 370 3.65 6.11 -9.38
N SER A 371 4.75 6.33 -10.10
CA SER A 371 4.90 6.02 -11.53
C SER A 371 4.49 4.56 -11.83
N SER A 372 3.82 4.33 -12.96
CA SER A 372 3.41 2.98 -13.37
C SER A 372 4.56 2.19 -14.01
N PHE A 373 5.55 2.89 -14.58
CA PHE A 373 6.61 2.31 -15.41
C PHE A 373 6.07 1.43 -16.56
N SER A 374 4.82 1.63 -16.96
CA SER A 374 4.25 0.97 -18.14
C SER A 374 4.69 1.74 -19.39
N SER A 375 5.13 1.01 -20.42
CA SER A 375 5.34 1.62 -21.74
C SER A 375 4.04 1.95 -22.47
N GLU A 376 2.90 1.50 -21.95
CA GLU A 376 1.59 1.79 -22.52
C GLU A 376 0.94 3.02 -21.90
N MET A 377 1.52 3.60 -20.85
CA MET A 377 1.00 4.83 -20.23
C MET A 377 1.68 6.05 -20.83
N ASP A 378 0.91 6.98 -21.41
CA ASP A 378 1.47 8.14 -22.09
C ASP A 378 1.75 9.28 -21.11
N VAL A 379 0.74 9.65 -20.31
CA VAL A 379 0.80 10.83 -19.43
C VAL A 379 0.28 10.57 -18.03
N ALA A 380 0.75 11.36 -17.07
CA ALA A 380 0.17 11.47 -15.74
C ALA A 380 -0.12 12.94 -15.37
N PHE A 381 -1.21 13.18 -14.64
CA PHE A 381 -1.59 14.51 -14.19
C PHE A 381 -1.06 14.81 -12.78
N VAL A 382 -0.51 16.01 -12.57
CA VAL A 382 -0.12 16.53 -11.25
C VAL A 382 -0.45 18.00 -11.14
N THR A 383 -0.60 18.49 -9.92
CA THR A 383 -0.52 19.92 -9.65
C THR A 383 0.93 20.40 -9.71
N THR A 384 1.15 21.71 -9.88
CA THR A 384 2.47 22.35 -9.72
C THR A 384 3.14 21.99 -8.40
N ARG A 385 2.36 21.75 -7.34
CA ARG A 385 2.85 21.37 -6.00
C ARG A 385 3.29 19.92 -5.90
N VAL A 386 2.63 19.01 -6.60
CA VAL A 386 2.97 17.58 -6.65
C VAL A 386 4.09 17.30 -7.66
N PHE A 387 4.32 18.19 -8.62
CA PHE A 387 5.43 18.08 -9.55
C PHE A 387 6.79 18.19 -8.85
N GLY A 388 7.51 17.08 -8.77
CA GLY A 388 8.82 16.99 -8.12
C GLY A 388 10.02 17.19 -9.04
N GLY A 389 9.80 17.55 -10.30
CA GLY A 389 10.84 17.68 -11.31
C GLY A 389 10.83 16.55 -12.36
N SER A 390 11.54 16.80 -13.46
CA SER A 390 11.66 15.86 -14.57
C SER A 390 12.40 14.58 -14.16
N GLY A 391 11.89 13.41 -14.57
CA GLY A 391 12.55 12.12 -14.36
C GLY A 391 12.25 11.44 -13.03
N VAL A 392 11.49 12.08 -12.13
CA VAL A 392 10.98 11.45 -10.90
C VAL A 392 9.93 10.38 -11.21
N VAL A 393 9.16 10.60 -12.26
CA VAL A 393 8.10 9.71 -12.77
C VAL A 393 8.39 9.38 -14.22
N ASN A 394 7.92 8.21 -14.67
CA ASN A 394 8.31 7.67 -15.98
C ASN A 394 7.41 8.20 -17.10
N GLU A 395 6.14 8.44 -16.80
CA GLU A 395 5.16 9.02 -17.70
C GLU A 395 5.47 10.49 -18.00
N ASN A 396 5.00 11.00 -19.14
CA ASN A 396 5.04 12.43 -19.40
C ASN A 396 4.07 13.16 -18.47
N MET A 397 4.45 14.32 -17.94
CA MET A 397 3.67 14.99 -16.91
C MET A 397 2.85 16.12 -17.49
N LEU A 398 1.56 16.12 -17.18
CA LEU A 398 0.68 17.26 -17.37
C LEU A 398 0.52 17.97 -16.02
N ILE A 399 1.30 19.03 -15.83
CA ILE A 399 1.37 19.93 -14.67
C ILE A 399 0.25 21.00 -14.69
N LEU A 400 -0.76 20.81 -13.84
CA LEU A 400 -1.91 21.69 -13.65
C LEU A 400 -1.56 22.84 -12.68
N GLU A 401 -1.94 24.07 -13.03
CA GLU A 401 -1.73 25.26 -12.20
C GLU A 401 -2.72 25.36 -11.04
N SER A 402 -3.96 24.92 -11.27
CA SER A 402 -5.03 24.93 -10.28
C SER A 402 -4.71 23.97 -9.15
N GLU A 403 -5.10 24.37 -7.95
CA GLU A 403 -4.79 23.62 -6.75
C GLU A 403 -5.89 22.60 -6.42
N ILE A 404 -5.48 21.52 -5.78
CA ILE A 404 -6.36 20.45 -5.29
C ILE A 404 -7.34 20.93 -4.20
N GLY A 405 -7.04 22.09 -3.60
CA GLY A 405 -7.62 22.63 -2.37
C GLY A 405 -9.13 22.89 -2.33
N ASN A 406 -9.93 22.50 -3.33
CA ASN A 406 -11.39 22.61 -3.29
C ASN A 406 -12.11 21.32 -3.75
N VAL A 407 -11.42 20.17 -3.82
CA VAL A 407 -11.95 18.98 -4.53
C VAL A 407 -12.62 17.95 -3.62
N ALA A 408 -12.30 17.90 -2.32
CA ALA A 408 -12.79 16.85 -1.44
C ALA A 408 -14.25 17.06 -0.99
N GLU A 409 -15.20 16.28 -1.53
CA GLU A 409 -16.59 16.25 -1.01
C GLU A 409 -16.62 15.70 0.43
N ALA A 410 -17.11 16.49 1.38
CA ALA A 410 -17.34 16.07 2.77
C ALA A 410 -18.40 14.96 2.89
N HIS A 411 -18.20 14.03 3.82
CA HIS A 411 -19.20 12.99 4.11
C HIS A 411 -20.39 13.62 4.86
N LYS A 412 -21.53 13.76 4.18
CA LYS A 412 -22.70 14.54 4.66
C LYS A 412 -23.21 14.13 6.05
N ASP A 413 -23.11 12.85 6.40
CA ASP A 413 -23.60 12.31 7.68
C ASP A 413 -22.51 12.14 8.76
N LEU A 414 -21.29 12.62 8.52
CA LEU A 414 -20.17 12.42 9.44
C LEU A 414 -20.35 13.24 10.71
N LYS A 415 -20.41 12.56 11.87
CA LYS A 415 -20.43 13.22 13.17
C LYS A 415 -19.00 13.47 13.65
N LEU A 416 -18.60 14.73 13.61
CA LEU A 416 -17.29 15.13 14.13
C LEU A 416 -17.31 15.17 15.67
N PRO A 417 -16.24 14.71 16.33
CA PRO A 417 -16.11 14.89 17.77
C PRO A 417 -16.03 16.38 18.13
N PRO A 418 -16.48 16.77 19.34
CA PRO A 418 -16.15 18.08 19.88
C PRO A 418 -14.62 18.21 20.08
N PRO A 419 -14.07 19.44 20.08
CA PRO A 419 -12.66 19.66 20.38
C PRO A 419 -12.24 18.98 21.69
N ALA A 420 -11.13 18.22 21.66
CA ALA A 420 -10.64 17.53 22.85
C ALA A 420 -9.98 18.50 23.84
N VAL A 421 -10.25 18.28 25.13
CA VAL A 421 -9.49 18.88 26.23
C VAL A 421 -8.31 17.96 26.50
N LEU A 422 -7.09 18.46 26.26
CA LEU A 422 -5.87 17.68 26.37
C LEU A 422 -5.12 18.02 27.67
N ASP A 423 -4.31 17.07 28.11
CA ASP A 423 -3.38 17.25 29.24
C ASP A 423 -2.01 17.66 28.70
N ASP A 424 -1.59 18.88 29.03
CA ASP A 424 -0.33 19.46 28.57
C ASP A 424 0.90 18.91 29.31
N ALA A 425 0.72 18.06 30.32
CA ALA A 425 1.81 17.39 31.04
C ALA A 425 2.53 16.35 30.16
N VAL A 426 1.83 15.75 29.19
CA VAL A 426 2.39 14.79 28.23
C VAL A 426 1.92 15.15 26.82
N VAL A 427 2.87 15.44 25.93
CA VAL A 427 2.54 15.75 24.54
C VAL A 427 2.18 14.46 23.81
N SER A 428 0.87 14.27 23.63
CA SER A 428 0.31 13.17 22.82
C SER A 428 0.42 13.49 21.33
N ILE A 429 1.11 12.64 20.57
CA ILE A 429 1.40 12.79 19.14
C ILE A 429 0.82 11.63 18.35
N ALA A 430 0.00 11.92 17.34
CA ALA A 430 -0.56 10.91 16.45
C ALA A 430 0.39 10.59 15.28
N VAL A 431 0.44 9.32 14.86
CA VAL A 431 1.10 8.86 13.63
C VAL A 431 0.07 8.12 12.78
N PRO A 432 -0.80 8.86 12.03
CA PRO A 432 -1.98 8.31 11.37
C PRO A 432 -1.64 7.68 10.02
N CYS A 433 -0.94 6.55 10.02
CA CYS A 433 -0.42 5.95 8.79
C CYS A 433 -0.46 4.42 8.79
N ASN A 434 -0.71 3.83 7.61
CA ASN A 434 -0.63 2.38 7.46
C ASN A 434 0.81 1.88 7.71
N THR A 435 0.96 0.67 8.26
CA THR A 435 2.26 0.10 8.69
C THR A 435 3.38 0.19 7.66
N MET A 436 3.07 -0.05 6.38
CA MET A 436 4.10 -0.06 5.33
C MET A 436 4.74 1.31 5.05
N LYS A 437 4.17 2.41 5.56
CA LYS A 437 4.79 3.75 5.48
C LYS A 437 5.87 3.96 6.54
N ILE A 438 5.90 3.14 7.58
CA ILE A 438 6.86 3.23 8.68
C ILE A 438 8.14 2.51 8.28
N ASN A 439 9.28 3.17 8.46
CA ASN A 439 10.61 2.65 8.17
C ASN A 439 11.60 3.11 9.24
N LEU A 440 12.83 2.58 9.20
CA LEU A 440 13.85 2.91 10.19
C LEU A 440 14.17 4.41 10.25
N GLY A 441 14.31 5.09 9.10
CA GLY A 441 14.63 6.52 9.05
C GLY A 441 13.57 7.40 9.71
N PHE A 442 12.30 7.07 9.53
CA PHE A 442 11.22 7.75 10.24
C PHE A 442 11.23 7.43 11.75
N MET A 443 11.45 6.17 12.14
CA MET A 443 11.50 5.78 13.55
C MET A 443 12.67 6.42 14.32
N THR A 444 13.85 6.55 13.70
CA THR A 444 14.99 7.27 14.30
C THR A 444 14.73 8.76 14.42
N THR A 445 14.00 9.34 13.47
CA THR A 445 13.55 10.74 13.53
C THR A 445 12.60 10.97 14.71
N LEU A 446 11.62 10.09 14.91
CA LEU A 446 10.72 10.14 16.07
C LEU A 446 11.47 10.00 17.39
N LYS A 447 12.51 9.15 17.42
CA LYS A 447 13.40 9.02 18.59
C LYS A 447 14.16 10.30 18.90
N GLU A 448 14.62 11.00 17.87
CA GLU A 448 15.33 12.27 18.06
C GLU A 448 14.40 13.37 18.58
N ILE A 449 13.15 13.42 18.08
CA ILE A 449 12.11 14.30 18.63
C ILE A 449 11.85 13.97 20.12
N GLU A 450 11.70 12.70 20.46
CA GLU A 450 11.52 12.25 21.86
C GLU A 450 12.70 12.69 22.74
N ARG A 451 13.93 12.56 22.25
CA ARG A 451 15.16 12.91 22.98
C ARG A 451 15.33 14.40 23.23
N LEU A 452 14.93 15.24 22.27
CA LEU A 452 15.13 16.70 22.30
C LEU A 452 13.96 17.47 22.93
N SER A 453 12.84 16.81 23.17
CA SER A 453 11.65 17.43 23.75
C SER A 453 11.81 17.66 25.25
N ALA A 454 11.44 18.85 25.71
CA ALA A 454 11.44 19.24 27.12
C ALA A 454 10.27 18.64 27.91
N LYS A 455 9.23 18.16 27.20
CA LYS A 455 8.07 17.48 27.77
C LYS A 455 8.06 16.00 27.39
N PRO A 456 7.56 15.10 28.26
CA PRO A 456 7.34 13.70 27.89
C PRO A 456 6.42 13.58 26.68
N ILE A 457 6.77 12.72 25.73
CA ILE A 457 5.96 12.43 24.54
C ILE A 457 5.26 11.07 24.70
N ARG A 458 4.04 11.00 24.18
CA ARG A 458 3.34 9.74 23.94
C ARG A 458 2.94 9.63 22.49
N PHE A 459 3.53 8.69 21.76
CA PHE A 459 3.13 8.38 20.39
C PHE A 459 1.92 7.44 20.36
N THR A 460 0.97 7.73 19.47
CA THR A 460 -0.10 6.82 19.09
C THR A 460 0.01 6.50 17.61
N PHE A 461 0.29 5.24 17.27
CA PHE A 461 0.39 4.77 15.89
C PHE A 461 -0.95 4.20 15.42
N PHE A 462 -1.33 4.49 14.16
CA PHE A 462 -2.57 3.97 13.54
C PHE A 462 -2.24 3.06 12.35
N PRO A 463 -1.61 1.89 12.59
CA PRO A 463 -1.02 1.03 11.55
C PRO A 463 -2.02 0.46 10.53
N ASN A 464 -3.32 0.49 10.85
CA ASN A 464 -4.38 -0.17 10.08
C ASN A 464 -4.11 -1.67 9.86
N GLU A 465 -3.41 -2.30 10.80
CA GLU A 465 -3.17 -3.74 10.84
C GLU A 465 -4.26 -4.46 11.63
N TYR A 466 -4.39 -5.76 11.37
CA TYR A 466 -5.46 -6.60 11.91
C TYR A 466 -4.98 -8.04 12.15
N GLY A 467 -5.71 -8.79 12.98
CA GLY A 467 -5.28 -10.14 13.40
C GLY A 467 -3.91 -10.13 14.10
N VAL A 468 -3.15 -11.22 13.94
CA VAL A 468 -1.81 -11.37 14.52
C VAL A 468 -0.84 -10.28 14.06
N GLY A 469 -1.05 -9.72 12.86
CA GLY A 469 -0.24 -8.62 12.33
C GLY A 469 -0.31 -7.36 13.20
N HIS A 470 -1.45 -7.11 13.86
CA HIS A 470 -1.58 -6.01 14.82
C HIS A 470 -0.65 -6.22 16.03
N LEU A 471 -0.65 -7.41 16.63
CA LEU A 471 0.17 -7.73 17.79
C LEU A 471 1.67 -7.72 17.48
N SER A 472 2.06 -8.27 16.33
CA SER A 472 3.45 -8.21 15.85
C SER A 472 3.89 -6.76 15.60
N THR A 473 3.06 -5.96 14.93
CA THR A 473 3.33 -4.52 14.74
C THR A 473 3.44 -3.78 16.07
N GLU A 474 2.54 -4.06 17.03
CA GLU A 474 2.60 -3.48 18.37
C GLU A 474 3.90 -3.83 19.09
N LYS A 475 4.31 -5.10 19.08
CA LYS A 475 5.57 -5.55 19.68
C LYS A 475 6.78 -4.84 19.08
N ARG A 476 6.82 -4.71 17.75
CA ARG A 476 7.91 -4.04 17.01
C ARG A 476 7.94 -2.53 17.28
N LEU A 477 6.80 -1.85 17.34
CA LEU A 477 6.76 -0.41 17.64
C LEU A 477 7.11 -0.11 19.11
N ARG A 478 6.64 -0.95 20.05
CA ARG A 478 6.95 -0.80 21.49
C ARG A 478 8.41 -1.09 21.84
N SER A 479 9.13 -1.85 21.02
CA SER A 479 10.58 -2.02 21.21
C SER A 479 11.35 -0.71 21.00
N PHE A 480 10.83 0.19 20.14
CA PHE A 480 11.32 1.56 20.02
C PHE A 480 10.68 2.45 21.10
N PHE A 481 9.35 2.43 21.23
CA PHE A 481 8.61 3.35 22.10
C PHE A 481 7.79 2.59 23.14
N PRO A 482 8.34 2.26 24.32
CA PRO A 482 7.65 1.40 25.31
C PRO A 482 6.28 1.92 25.75
N THR A 483 6.11 3.25 25.79
CA THR A 483 4.88 3.94 26.20
C THR A 483 3.91 4.20 25.05
N ALA A 484 4.26 3.83 23.82
CA ALA A 484 3.40 4.07 22.66
C ALA A 484 2.10 3.28 22.73
N VAL A 485 1.05 3.88 22.17
CA VAL A 485 -0.23 3.23 21.92
C VAL A 485 -0.27 2.80 20.46
N VAL A 486 -0.69 1.57 20.20
CA VAL A 486 -0.89 1.07 18.83
C VAL A 486 -2.37 0.83 18.63
N ALA A 487 -2.98 1.69 17.83
CA ALA A 487 -4.42 1.68 17.62
C ALA A 487 -4.86 0.44 16.83
N ARG A 488 -5.93 -0.19 17.31
CA ARG A 488 -6.66 -1.22 16.56
C ARG A 488 -7.45 -0.57 15.43
N ARG A 489 -7.69 -1.33 14.37
CA ARG A 489 -8.59 -0.92 13.29
C ARG A 489 -10.02 -0.79 13.81
N THR A 490 -10.65 0.35 13.58
CA THR A 490 -12.03 0.67 13.98
C THR A 490 -12.86 1.17 12.79
N GLY A 491 -14.13 1.51 13.02
CA GLY A 491 -14.91 2.31 12.08
C GLY A 491 -14.43 3.77 12.03
N TYR A 492 -14.76 4.49 10.96
CA TYR A 492 -14.21 5.82 10.68
C TYR A 492 -14.48 6.85 11.80
N GLU A 493 -15.70 6.94 12.34
CA GLU A 493 -16.00 7.85 13.46
C GLU A 493 -15.18 7.53 14.72
N ALA A 494 -15.05 6.25 15.07
CA ALA A 494 -14.24 5.82 16.22
C ALA A 494 -12.75 6.13 16.01
N TYR A 495 -12.27 6.03 14.77
CA TYR A 495 -10.93 6.47 14.39
C TYR A 495 -10.74 7.99 14.58
N LEU A 496 -11.67 8.82 14.07
CA LEU A 496 -11.60 10.27 14.24
C LEU A 496 -11.67 10.69 15.71
N ASN A 497 -12.54 10.05 16.51
CA ASN A 497 -12.64 10.26 17.95
C ASN A 497 -11.30 10.04 18.66
N MET A 498 -10.58 8.99 18.28
CA MET A 498 -9.27 8.66 18.84
C MET A 498 -8.19 9.62 18.33
N LEU A 499 -8.20 9.94 17.03
CA LEU A 499 -7.26 10.90 16.42
C LEU A 499 -7.37 12.29 17.09
N ASN A 500 -8.59 12.73 17.40
CA ASN A 500 -8.87 14.00 18.07
C ASN A 500 -8.22 14.14 19.47
N GLN A 501 -7.73 13.05 20.09
CA GLN A 501 -7.10 13.07 21.43
C GLN A 501 -5.59 13.39 21.39
N HIS A 502 -5.12 14.16 20.42
CA HIS A 502 -3.68 14.44 20.22
C HIS A 502 -3.43 15.93 20.01
N HIS A 503 -2.24 16.39 20.38
CA HIS A 503 -1.86 17.80 20.23
C HIS A 503 -1.43 18.12 18.80
N LEU A 504 -0.73 17.17 18.17
CA LEU A 504 -0.31 17.22 16.78
C LEU A 504 -0.22 15.81 16.18
N ALA A 505 -0.17 15.75 14.86
CA ALA A 505 0.11 14.54 14.10
C ALA A 505 1.45 14.67 13.34
N LEU A 506 2.05 13.53 13.05
CA LEU A 506 3.28 13.41 12.29
C LEU A 506 3.05 12.53 11.06
N SER A 507 3.27 13.08 9.88
CA SER A 507 3.24 12.33 8.62
C SER A 507 4.55 11.58 8.43
N PRO A 508 4.53 10.28 8.07
CA PRO A 508 5.74 9.52 7.78
C PRO A 508 6.40 9.99 6.47
N PHE A 509 7.65 9.59 6.26
CA PHE A 509 8.38 9.83 5.01
C PHE A 509 9.30 8.66 4.68
N PRO A 510 9.68 8.43 3.41
CA PRO A 510 9.40 9.28 2.24
C PRO A 510 7.98 9.16 1.69
N PHE A 511 7.21 8.16 2.11
CA PHE A 511 5.82 8.02 1.70
C PHE A 511 4.90 8.73 2.69
N GLY A 512 4.51 9.96 2.35
CA GLY A 512 3.64 10.82 3.13
C GLY A 512 2.17 10.37 3.17
N ASN A 513 1.35 11.20 3.78
CA ASN A 513 -0.09 11.06 3.88
C ASN A 513 -0.82 11.89 2.80
N ALA A 514 -2.12 11.66 2.73
CA ALA A 514 -3.06 12.41 1.90
C ALA A 514 -4.40 12.46 2.63
N THR A 515 -5.10 11.31 2.67
CA THR A 515 -6.36 11.18 3.41
C THR A 515 -6.20 11.45 4.90
N SER A 516 -5.16 10.90 5.55
CA SER A 516 -4.93 11.16 6.98
C SER A 516 -4.63 12.63 7.28
N THR A 517 -4.01 13.35 6.34
CA THR A 517 -3.74 14.79 6.43
C THR A 517 -5.06 15.55 6.40
N ILE A 518 -5.96 15.19 5.48
CA ILE A 518 -7.34 15.71 5.47
C ILE A 518 -8.05 15.41 6.78
N ASP A 519 -7.98 14.17 7.28
CA ASP A 519 -8.62 13.79 8.55
C ASP A 519 -8.12 14.69 9.71
N CYS A 520 -6.84 15.03 9.72
CA CYS A 520 -6.27 15.98 10.68
C CYS A 520 -6.83 17.40 10.48
N MET A 521 -6.90 17.89 9.24
CA MET A 521 -7.46 19.22 8.94
C MET A 521 -8.94 19.35 9.29
N VAL A 522 -9.73 18.28 9.08
CA VAL A 522 -11.14 18.21 9.50
C VAL A 522 -11.30 18.34 11.01
N LEU A 523 -10.34 17.81 11.78
CA LEU A 523 -10.32 17.89 13.25
C LEU A 523 -9.66 19.15 13.79
N GLY A 524 -9.12 20.03 12.93
CA GLY A 524 -8.29 21.16 13.39
C GLY A 524 -6.98 20.72 14.06
N LEU A 525 -6.49 19.51 13.75
CA LEU A 525 -5.28 18.92 14.30
C LEU A 525 -4.07 19.27 13.41
N PRO A 526 -3.05 19.98 13.90
CA PRO A 526 -1.84 20.23 13.12
C PRO A 526 -1.13 18.94 12.73
N VAL A 527 -0.60 18.88 11.51
CA VAL A 527 0.18 17.74 11.02
C VAL A 527 1.49 18.21 10.43
N VAL A 528 2.63 17.75 10.96
CA VAL A 528 3.95 18.06 10.41
C VAL A 528 4.34 16.98 9.40
N SER A 529 4.81 17.41 8.23
CA SER A 529 5.17 16.55 7.09
C SER A 529 6.57 16.90 6.56
N LEU A 530 7.15 15.97 5.79
CA LEU A 530 8.41 16.18 5.09
C LEU A 530 8.16 16.11 3.58
N ILE A 531 8.44 17.19 2.87
CA ILE A 531 8.33 17.21 1.41
C ILE A 531 9.52 16.47 0.77
N GLY A 532 9.24 15.70 -0.28
CA GLY A 532 10.27 15.06 -1.10
C GLY A 532 10.05 15.29 -2.60
N ALA A 533 10.76 14.55 -3.44
CA ALA A 533 10.60 14.66 -4.89
C ALA A 533 9.35 13.90 -5.40
N GLU A 534 9.08 12.70 -4.90
CA GLU A 534 8.07 11.82 -5.47
C GLU A 534 6.62 12.26 -5.16
N PRO A 535 5.63 11.92 -6.00
CA PRO A 535 4.23 12.29 -5.78
C PRO A 535 3.71 11.91 -4.38
N HIS A 536 4.07 10.73 -3.88
CA HIS A 536 3.69 10.27 -2.54
C HIS A 536 4.35 11.06 -1.40
N SER A 537 5.43 11.79 -1.67
CA SER A 537 6.13 12.66 -0.71
C SER A 537 5.67 14.12 -0.80
N ARG A 538 4.70 14.42 -1.68
CA ARG A 538 4.17 15.78 -1.91
C ARG A 538 2.67 15.91 -1.65
N SER A 539 1.99 14.80 -1.40
CA SER A 539 0.55 14.80 -1.14
C SER A 539 0.18 15.58 0.13
N ASP A 540 0.96 15.46 1.21
CA ASP A 540 0.81 16.29 2.41
C ASP A 540 1.01 17.79 2.09
N TYR A 541 2.08 18.09 1.35
CA TYR A 541 2.44 19.46 0.99
C TYR A 541 1.33 20.14 0.19
N ASP A 542 0.74 19.45 -0.80
CA ASP A 542 -0.32 20.04 -1.63
C ASP A 542 -1.52 20.47 -0.77
N ILE A 543 -1.94 19.60 0.16
CA ILE A 543 -3.04 19.87 1.10
C ILE A 543 -2.68 21.02 2.04
N LEU A 544 -1.52 20.97 2.71
CA LEU A 544 -1.13 21.97 3.69
C LEU A 544 -0.88 23.35 3.06
N ALA A 545 -0.25 23.39 1.88
CA ALA A 545 -0.03 24.61 1.13
C ALA A 545 -1.35 25.26 0.70
N SER A 546 -2.36 24.47 0.34
CA SER A 546 -3.68 24.99 -0.07
C SER A 546 -4.41 25.73 1.06
N LEU A 547 -4.03 25.45 2.30
CA LEU A 547 -4.56 26.09 3.50
C LEU A 547 -3.61 27.19 4.04
N GLY A 548 -2.52 27.49 3.33
CA GLY A 548 -1.49 28.43 3.78
C GLY A 548 -0.75 27.95 5.03
N LEU A 549 -0.57 26.63 5.18
CA LEU A 549 0.11 26.00 6.32
C LEU A 549 1.52 25.49 6.00
N ALA A 550 2.00 25.65 4.77
CA ALA A 550 3.28 25.10 4.32
C ALA A 550 4.46 25.54 5.21
N GLU A 551 4.58 26.85 5.50
CA GLU A 551 5.67 27.39 6.32
C GLU A 551 5.69 26.88 7.76
N TYR A 552 4.55 26.38 8.25
CA TYR A 552 4.39 25.94 9.64
C TYR A 552 4.49 24.42 9.78
N CYS A 553 4.06 23.68 8.76
CA CYS A 553 3.79 22.25 8.85
C CYS A 553 4.56 21.40 7.84
N VAL A 554 5.37 22.01 6.96
CA VAL A 554 6.12 21.28 5.92
C VAL A 554 7.60 21.55 6.09
N ALA A 555 8.34 20.52 6.45
CA ALA A 555 9.79 20.53 6.45
C ALA A 555 10.35 20.11 5.08
N ASP A 556 11.55 20.57 4.75
CA ASP A 556 12.32 20.25 3.53
C ASP A 556 13.50 19.30 3.78
N SER A 557 13.78 18.99 5.04
CA SER A 557 14.83 18.09 5.50
C SER A 557 14.42 17.41 6.80
N VAL A 558 15.03 16.26 7.08
CA VAL A 558 14.81 15.55 8.35
C VAL A 558 15.21 16.42 9.55
N GLU A 559 16.27 17.21 9.43
CA GLU A 559 16.70 18.16 10.45
C GLU A 559 15.62 19.22 10.73
N ASN A 560 15.09 19.86 9.69
CA ASN A 560 14.02 20.85 9.83
C ASN A 560 12.71 20.23 10.35
N TYR A 561 12.44 18.96 10.02
CA TYR A 561 11.32 18.21 10.56
C TYR A 561 11.46 18.05 12.08
N VAL A 562 12.62 17.59 12.56
CA VAL A 562 12.91 17.46 14.00
C VAL A 562 12.85 18.81 14.69
N HIS A 563 13.56 19.81 14.16
CA HIS A 563 13.64 21.14 14.76
C HIS A 563 12.26 21.81 14.84
N GLY A 564 11.45 21.72 13.79
CA GLY A 564 10.09 22.26 13.78
C GLY A 564 9.21 21.63 14.86
N VAL A 565 9.20 20.30 14.96
CA VAL A 565 8.40 19.60 15.98
C VAL A 565 8.88 19.90 17.39
N VAL A 566 10.19 19.83 17.63
CA VAL A 566 10.79 20.14 18.94
C VAL A 566 10.52 21.59 19.35
N ARG A 567 10.55 22.52 18.39
CA ARG A 567 10.24 23.93 18.61
C ARG A 567 8.82 24.12 19.12
N TYR A 568 7.83 23.50 18.45
CA TYR A 568 6.43 23.55 18.91
C TYR A 568 6.27 22.98 20.33
N ILE A 569 7.04 21.95 20.69
CA ILE A 569 6.93 21.31 22.02
C ILE A 569 7.61 22.14 23.11
N ASN A 570 8.75 22.77 22.80
CA ASN A 570 9.61 23.42 23.79
C ASN A 570 9.31 24.91 23.99
N GLU A 571 8.83 25.61 22.95
CA GLU A 571 8.47 27.04 23.05
C GLU A 571 7.06 27.19 23.65
N PRO A 572 6.91 27.85 24.82
CA PRO A 572 5.61 28.01 25.46
C PRO A 572 4.61 28.74 24.55
N GLY A 573 3.40 28.20 24.41
CA GLY A 573 2.30 28.81 23.64
C GLY A 573 2.32 28.52 22.14
N LEU A 574 3.45 28.11 21.57
CA LEU A 574 3.58 27.99 20.11
C LEU A 574 2.74 26.83 19.54
N LEU A 575 2.63 25.72 20.26
CA LEU A 575 1.78 24.61 19.85
C LEU A 575 0.29 24.97 19.93
N GLU A 576 -0.10 25.72 20.97
CA GLU A 576 -1.46 26.22 21.13
C GLU A 576 -1.83 27.22 20.03
N GLU A 577 -0.91 28.11 19.67
CA GLU A 577 -1.05 29.03 18.53
C GLU A 577 -1.20 28.27 17.20
N LEU A 578 -0.37 27.25 16.96
CA LEU A 578 -0.46 26.41 15.77
C LEU A 578 -1.81 25.70 15.70
N ARG A 579 -2.28 25.13 16.82
CA ARG A 579 -3.60 24.47 16.90
C ARG A 579 -4.73 25.45 16.62
N ALA A 580 -4.68 26.65 17.20
CA ALA A 580 -5.68 27.69 16.94
C ALA A 580 -5.66 28.12 15.46
N MET A 581 -4.48 28.27 14.86
CA MET A 581 -4.33 28.60 13.44
C MET A 581 -4.92 27.52 12.54
N VAL A 582 -4.59 26.25 12.78
CA VAL A 582 -5.12 25.13 11.97
C VAL A 582 -6.63 25.02 12.12
N ALA A 583 -7.16 25.11 13.34
CA ALA A 583 -8.61 25.13 13.57
C ALA A 583 -9.32 26.29 12.86
N SER A 584 -8.67 27.47 12.78
CA SER A 584 -9.22 28.65 12.10
C SER A 584 -9.35 28.48 10.58
N LYS A 585 -8.69 27.49 9.97
CA LYS A 585 -8.82 27.23 8.53
C LYS A 585 -10.19 26.68 8.14
N GLN A 586 -10.97 26.15 9.10
CA GLN A 586 -12.33 25.65 8.88
C GLN A 586 -12.44 24.79 7.61
N PHE A 587 -11.62 23.73 7.51
CA PHE A 587 -11.50 22.90 6.31
C PHE A 587 -12.87 22.49 5.71
N MET A 588 -13.82 22.11 6.55
CA MET A 588 -15.14 21.69 6.11
C MET A 588 -15.98 22.79 5.44
N ASP A 589 -15.72 24.06 5.74
CA ASP A 589 -16.46 25.19 5.18
C ASP A 589 -15.89 25.61 3.81
N LEU A 590 -14.59 25.43 3.60
CA LEU A 590 -13.91 25.72 2.32
C LEU A 590 -14.27 24.71 1.22
N HIS A 591 -14.55 23.46 1.60
CA HIS A 591 -14.63 22.33 0.66
C HIS A 591 -16.06 21.86 0.31
N GLN A 592 -17.08 22.73 0.40
CA GLN A 592 -18.49 22.37 0.13
C GLN A 592 -18.96 22.51 -1.34
N GLN A 593 -18.06 22.79 -2.29
CA GLN A 593 -18.46 23.18 -3.65
C GLN A 593 -18.58 22.00 -4.64
N HIS A 594 -19.51 22.13 -5.61
CA HIS A 594 -19.52 21.34 -6.86
C HIS A 594 -18.41 21.84 -7.81
N GLU A 595 -18.25 21.21 -8.99
CA GLU A 595 -17.26 21.51 -10.07
C GLU A 595 -16.36 22.73 -9.82
N ASN A 596 -15.05 22.50 -9.68
CA ASN A 596 -14.06 23.52 -9.34
C ASN A 596 -13.05 23.77 -10.47
N GLU A 597 -12.27 24.84 -10.34
CA GLU A 597 -11.25 25.26 -11.31
C GLU A 597 -10.27 24.13 -11.68
N PHE A 598 -9.84 23.35 -10.68
CA PHE A 598 -8.98 22.18 -10.89
C PHE A 598 -9.63 21.11 -11.77
N SER A 599 -10.91 20.84 -11.56
CA SER A 599 -11.66 19.90 -12.40
C SER A 599 -11.75 20.41 -13.83
N ASP A 600 -12.02 21.70 -14.02
CA ASP A 600 -12.08 22.33 -15.34
C ASP A 600 -10.72 22.32 -16.06
N GLU A 601 -9.63 22.64 -15.36
CA GLU A 601 -8.29 22.64 -15.94
C GLU A 601 -7.86 21.22 -16.32
N MET A 602 -8.09 20.23 -15.46
CA MET A 602 -7.79 18.84 -15.77
C MET A 602 -8.57 18.37 -17.01
N CYS A 603 -9.85 18.76 -17.14
CA CYS A 603 -10.63 18.47 -18.35
C CYS A 603 -10.01 19.11 -19.60
N LYS A 604 -9.59 20.38 -19.52
CA LYS A 604 -8.89 21.06 -20.62
C LYS A 604 -7.58 20.35 -20.97
N ALA A 605 -6.82 19.90 -19.97
CA ALA A 605 -5.57 19.18 -20.16
C ALA A 605 -5.80 17.82 -20.86
N LEU A 606 -6.83 17.06 -20.47
CA LEU A 606 -7.23 15.82 -21.14
C LEU A 606 -7.65 16.07 -22.60
N ASN A 607 -8.49 17.08 -22.84
CA ASN A 607 -8.93 17.45 -24.18
C ASN A 607 -7.75 17.85 -25.07
N TRP A 608 -6.81 18.61 -24.51
CA TRP A 608 -5.58 18.99 -25.20
C TRP A 608 -4.69 17.77 -25.50
N ALA A 609 -4.46 16.90 -24.53
CA ALA A 609 -3.66 15.68 -24.71
C ALA A 609 -4.25 14.76 -25.77
N TYR A 610 -5.58 14.64 -25.80
CA TYR A 610 -6.30 13.86 -26.80
C TYR A 610 -6.17 14.43 -28.21
N ALA A 611 -6.19 15.76 -28.35
CA ALA A 611 -5.97 16.43 -29.62
C ALA A 611 -4.49 16.38 -30.09
N ASN A 612 -3.54 16.21 -29.17
CA ASN A 612 -2.10 16.32 -29.43
C ASN A 612 -1.32 15.03 -29.10
N GLN A 613 -1.85 13.86 -29.51
CA GLN A 613 -1.31 12.53 -29.16
C GLN A 613 0.19 12.35 -29.50
N ASN A 614 0.67 12.97 -30.57
CA ASN A 614 2.09 12.88 -30.95
C ASN A 614 3.00 13.64 -29.97
N GLU A 615 2.52 14.73 -29.39
CA GLU A 615 3.28 15.55 -28.44
C GLU A 615 3.37 14.83 -27.09
N VAL A 616 2.26 14.27 -26.61
CA VAL A 616 2.22 13.49 -25.35
C VAL A 616 2.96 12.15 -25.42
N ARG A 617 3.24 11.64 -26.62
CA ARG A 617 4.08 10.44 -26.83
C ARG A 617 5.54 10.76 -27.16
N GLY A 618 5.88 12.05 -27.31
CA GLY A 618 7.23 12.54 -27.56
C GLY A 618 8.15 12.51 -26.33
N PRO A 619 9.43 12.93 -26.47
CA PRO A 619 10.40 12.89 -25.38
C PRO A 619 10.12 13.95 -24.29
N ARG A 620 9.80 13.47 -23.08
CA ARG A 620 9.78 14.08 -21.73
C ARG A 620 9.74 15.61 -21.57
N GLY A 621 8.67 16.08 -20.91
CA GLY A 621 8.63 17.35 -20.17
C GLY A 621 7.65 18.39 -20.72
N LEU A 622 6.38 18.02 -20.94
CA LEU A 622 5.38 18.98 -21.40
C LEU A 622 5.03 19.99 -20.29
N VAL A 623 5.16 21.29 -20.56
CA VAL A 623 4.87 22.36 -19.58
C VAL A 623 3.81 23.30 -20.15
N ILE A 624 2.90 23.79 -19.30
CA ILE A 624 2.03 24.92 -19.65
C ILE A 624 2.91 26.15 -19.86
N GLU A 625 2.93 26.69 -21.07
CA GLU A 625 3.45 28.02 -21.36
C GLU A 625 2.55 29.07 -20.70
N ALA A 626 3.10 30.26 -20.41
CA ALA A 626 2.37 31.39 -19.81
C ALA A 626 1.10 31.82 -20.57
N GLN A 627 0.91 31.35 -21.81
CA GLN A 627 -0.29 31.55 -22.63
C GLN A 627 -1.33 30.42 -22.50
N GLY A 628 -1.17 29.50 -21.54
CA GLY A 628 -2.12 28.40 -21.29
C GLY A 628 -2.04 27.26 -22.31
N ARG A 629 -0.90 27.07 -22.97
CA ARG A 629 -0.68 26.00 -23.96
C ARG A 629 0.37 25.04 -23.45
N TRP A 630 0.09 23.75 -23.49
CA TRP A 630 1.07 22.71 -23.20
C TRP A 630 2.03 22.57 -24.39
N LYS A 631 3.32 22.42 -24.11
CA LYS A 631 4.37 22.26 -25.12
C LYS A 631 5.43 21.26 -24.69
#